data_AF-A0A915DWX9-F1
#
_entry.id   AF-A0A915DWX9-F1
#
_cell.length_a   1.000
_cell.length_b   1.000
_cell.length_c   1.000
_cell.angle_alpha   90.00
_cell.angle_beta   90.00
_cell.angle_gamma   90.00
#
_symmetry.space_group_name_H-M   'P 1'
#
loop_
_entity.id
_entity.type
_entity.pdbx_description
1 polymer ?
#
loop_
_entity_poly.entity_id
_entity_poly.type
_entity_poly.pdbx_seq_one_letter_code
_entity_poly.pdbx_strand_id
1 'polypeptide(L)'
;MISDEDFLTEFAKGRGYATVDSYNWLCFCPKDIPKQKNYFDCGVFVCKFSECVSRKRKTDFAQAHMTAIRNKIVEEIKYGKLMQKLWMSTVFDVHTYFLDVS
;
A
#
# COMPACT_ATOMS: atom_id res chain seq x y z
N MET A 1 -18.82 3.83 20.49
CA MET A 1 -17.61 3.52 19.71
C MET A 1 -16.48 3.45 20.72
N ILE A 2 -15.78 2.33 20.81
CA ILE A 2 -14.65 2.14 21.73
C ILE A 2 -13.48 3.00 21.21
N SER A 3 -12.69 3.62 22.10
CA SER A 3 -11.52 4.39 21.67
C SER A 3 -10.40 3.46 21.18
N ASP A 4 -9.50 3.96 20.34
CA ASP A 4 -8.36 3.16 19.85
C ASP A 4 -7.49 2.62 21.02
N GLU A 5 -7.34 3.42 22.07
CA GLU A 5 -6.59 3.06 23.27
C GLU A 5 -7.29 1.94 24.08
N ASP A 6 -8.61 2.05 24.24
CA ASP A 6 -9.41 1.01 24.91
C ASP A 6 -9.32 -0.31 24.16
N PHE A 7 -9.42 -0.27 22.82
CA PHE A 7 -9.29 -1.45 21.96
C PHE A 7 -7.92 -2.13 22.13
N LEU A 8 -6.84 -1.36 22.06
CA LEU A 8 -5.47 -1.89 22.19
C LEU A 8 -5.22 -2.45 23.58
N THR A 9 -5.73 -1.79 24.62
CA THR A 9 -5.60 -2.23 26.01
C THR A 9 -6.36 -3.53 26.27
N GLU A 10 -7.60 -3.63 25.77
CA GLU A 10 -8.40 -4.85 25.88
C GLU A 10 -7.76 -6.01 25.10
N PHE A 11 -7.27 -5.75 23.89
CA PHE A 11 -6.55 -6.73 23.09
C PHE A 11 -5.29 -7.24 23.80
N ALA A 12 -4.49 -6.34 24.39
CA ALA A 12 -3.29 -6.70 25.13
C ALA A 12 -3.62 -7.58 26.35
N LYS A 13 -4.62 -7.20 27.14
CA LYS A 13 -5.10 -7.98 28.29
C LYS A 13 -5.56 -9.38 27.89
N GLY A 14 -6.33 -9.50 26.81
CA GLY A 14 -6.82 -10.79 26.30
C GLY A 14 -5.70 -11.74 25.83
N ARG A 15 -4.50 -11.22 25.57
CA ARG A 15 -3.31 -11.99 25.19
C ARG A 15 -2.31 -12.18 26.33
N GLY A 16 -2.59 -11.67 27.52
CA GLY A 16 -1.69 -11.70 28.68
C GLY A 16 -0.51 -10.73 28.57
N TYR A 17 -0.59 -9.72 27.69
CA TYR A 17 0.41 -8.66 27.60
C TYR A 17 0.18 -7.59 28.66
N ALA A 18 1.25 -6.85 28.98
CA ALA A 18 1.15 -5.65 29.81
C ALA A 18 0.27 -4.58 29.15
N THR A 19 -0.22 -3.64 29.96
CA THR A 19 -1.01 -2.50 29.48
C THR A 19 -0.22 -1.66 28.48
N VAL A 20 -0.88 -1.21 27.43
CA VAL A 20 -0.28 -0.36 26.39
C VAL A 20 -0.13 1.05 26.94
N ASP A 21 1.11 1.58 26.98
CA ASP A 21 1.35 3.00 27.23
C ASP A 21 1.29 3.75 25.89
N SER A 22 0.18 4.45 25.69
CA SER A 22 -0.11 5.17 24.46
C SER A 22 0.12 6.69 24.56
N TYR A 23 0.63 7.20 25.69
CA TYR A 23 0.68 8.63 25.99
C TYR A 23 1.36 9.49 24.91
N ASN A 24 2.39 8.94 24.25
CA ASN A 24 3.15 9.62 23.19
C ASN A 24 2.76 9.21 21.76
N TRP A 25 1.66 8.46 21.58
CA TRP A 25 1.23 8.03 20.26
C TRP A 25 0.47 9.16 19.57
N LEU A 26 0.79 9.41 18.30
CA LEU A 26 0.17 10.46 17.52
C LEU A 26 -0.69 9.85 16.41
N CYS A 27 -1.94 10.29 16.33
CA CYS A 27 -2.77 10.01 15.17
C CYS A 27 -2.38 10.97 14.04
N PHE A 28 -1.79 10.42 12.98
CA PHE A 28 -1.33 11.19 11.83
C PHE A 28 -2.20 10.92 10.59
N CYS A 29 -2.87 11.97 10.09
CA CYS A 29 -3.70 11.92 8.89
C CYS A 29 -3.11 12.84 7.80
N PRO A 30 -2.18 12.35 6.95
CA PRO A 30 -1.56 13.16 5.92
C PRO A 30 -2.58 13.57 4.85
N LYS A 31 -2.60 14.85 4.47
CA LYS A 31 -3.52 15.39 3.45
C LYS A 31 -2.96 15.31 2.03
N ASP A 32 -1.64 15.34 1.91
CA ASP A 32 -0.91 15.33 0.64
C ASP A 32 -0.46 13.90 0.29
N ILE A 33 -1.45 13.04 0.03
CA ILE A 33 -1.24 11.66 -0.39
C ILE A 33 -2.08 11.37 -1.64
N PRO A 34 -1.70 10.35 -2.43
CA PRO A 34 -2.50 9.94 -3.58
C PRO A 34 -3.94 9.61 -3.17
N LYS A 35 -4.91 10.22 -3.85
CA LYS A 35 -6.35 10.00 -3.59
C LYS A 35 -6.98 9.19 -4.71
N GLN A 36 -7.85 8.28 -4.31
CA GLN A 36 -8.75 7.58 -5.22
C GLN A 36 -9.75 8.58 -5.84
N LYS A 37 -10.08 8.39 -7.13
CA LYS A 37 -11.04 9.21 -7.88
C LYS A 37 -12.20 8.40 -8.48
N ASN A 38 -12.36 7.15 -8.05
CA ASN A 38 -13.46 6.26 -8.44
C ASN A 38 -13.95 5.47 -7.20
N TYR A 39 -14.82 4.48 -7.40
CA TYR A 39 -15.40 3.68 -6.31
C TYR A 39 -14.82 2.25 -6.17
N PHE A 40 -13.90 1.83 -7.05
CA PHE A 40 -13.48 0.43 -7.18
C PHE A 40 -11.97 0.17 -7.00
N ASP A 41 -11.17 1.21 -6.77
CA ASP A 41 -9.73 1.11 -6.53
C ASP A 41 -9.34 1.19 -5.04
N CYS A 42 -10.29 1.32 -4.11
CA CYS A 42 -9.99 1.49 -2.67
C CYS A 42 -9.08 0.37 -2.14
N GLY A 43 -9.35 -0.88 -2.52
CA GLY A 43 -8.50 -2.02 -2.18
C GLY A 43 -7.11 -1.95 -2.83
N VAL A 44 -7.00 -1.46 -4.06
CA VAL A 44 -5.72 -1.28 -4.76
C VAL A 44 -4.86 -0.20 -4.08
N PHE A 45 -5.48 0.90 -3.67
CA PHE A 45 -4.83 1.94 -2.85
C PHE A 45 -4.36 1.38 -1.51
N VAL A 46 -5.20 0.63 -0.79
CA VAL A 46 -4.83 0.00 0.50
C VAL A 46 -3.63 -0.93 0.33
N CYS A 47 -3.63 -1.80 -0.69
CA CYS A 47 -2.50 -2.68 -0.98
C CYS A 47 -1.24 -1.88 -1.29
N LYS A 48 -1.34 -0.83 -2.10
CA LYS A 48 -0.17 -0.03 -2.48
C LYS A 48 0.40 0.80 -1.34
N PHE A 49 -0.46 1.42 -0.52
CA PHE A 49 -0.03 2.11 0.71
C PHE A 49 0.64 1.13 1.67
N SER A 50 0.07 -0.06 1.86
CA SER A 50 0.65 -1.12 2.69
C SER A 50 2.04 -1.56 2.18
N GLU A 51 2.21 -1.69 0.87
CA GLU A 51 3.51 -1.96 0.25
C GLU A 51 4.52 -0.84 0.54
N CYS A 52 4.13 0.43 0.38
CA CYS A 52 5.01 1.57 0.68
C CYS A 52 5.42 1.61 2.16
N VAL A 53 4.47 1.48 3.09
CA VAL A 53 4.72 1.54 4.53
C VAL A 53 5.61 0.39 5.00
N SER A 54 5.27 -0.85 4.61
CA SER A 54 6.05 -2.04 5.00
C SER A 54 7.50 -2.01 4.48
N ARG A 55 7.73 -1.35 3.34
CA ARG A 55 9.07 -1.18 2.74
C ARG A 55 9.75 0.13 3.11
N LYS A 56 9.16 0.95 4.00
CA LYS A 56 9.67 2.29 4.37
C LYS A 56 9.92 3.19 3.15
N ARG A 57 9.05 3.12 2.14
CA ARG A 57 9.11 3.92 0.92
C ARG A 57 8.09 5.05 0.94
N LYS A 58 8.42 6.14 0.25
CA LYS A 58 7.47 7.21 -0.05
C LYS A 58 6.33 6.69 -0.93
N THR A 59 5.19 7.34 -0.83
CA THR A 59 4.02 7.07 -1.68
C THR A 59 4.23 7.76 -3.02
N ASP A 60 4.68 7.00 -4.01
CA ASP A 60 5.11 7.48 -5.33
C ASP A 60 4.15 7.06 -6.45
N PHE A 61 2.85 6.98 -6.16
CA PHE A 61 1.84 6.53 -7.12
C PHE A 61 0.66 7.49 -7.23
N ALA A 62 -0.19 7.31 -8.24
CA ALA A 62 -1.39 8.10 -8.45
C ALA A 62 -2.52 7.22 -8.99
N GLN A 63 -3.74 7.77 -9.04
CA GLN A 63 -4.91 7.12 -9.65
C GLN A 63 -4.63 6.58 -11.07
N ALA A 64 -3.81 7.28 -11.86
CA ALA A 64 -3.44 6.86 -13.21
C ALA A 64 -2.68 5.52 -13.25
N HIS A 65 -2.05 5.10 -12.16
CA HIS A 65 -1.29 3.85 -12.08
C HIS A 65 -2.15 2.65 -11.65
N MET A 66 -3.42 2.85 -11.26
CA MET A 66 -4.23 1.79 -10.63
C MET A 66 -4.43 0.57 -11.51
N THR A 67 -4.58 0.73 -12.83
CA THR A 67 -4.69 -0.40 -13.77
C THR A 67 -3.43 -1.27 -13.75
N ALA A 68 -2.25 -0.64 -13.79
CA ALA A 68 -0.99 -1.36 -13.74
C ALA A 68 -0.76 -2.04 -12.39
N ILE A 69 -1.06 -1.35 -11.28
CA ILE A 69 -0.93 -1.90 -9.94
C ILE A 69 -1.91 -3.07 -9.74
N ARG A 70 -3.13 -2.98 -10.27
CA ARG A 70 -4.10 -4.08 -10.26
C ARG A 70 -3.56 -5.31 -10.99
N ASN A 71 -2.99 -5.14 -12.18
CA ASN A 71 -2.39 -6.23 -12.94
C ASN A 71 -1.21 -6.85 -12.18
N LYS A 72 -0.36 -6.02 -11.56
CA LYS A 72 0.73 -6.47 -10.68
C LYS A 72 0.19 -7.33 -9.54
N ILE A 73 -0.86 -6.90 -8.84
CA ILE A 73 -1.49 -7.66 -7.75
C ILE A 73 -1.99 -9.02 -8.24
N VAL A 74 -2.64 -9.07 -9.41
CA VAL A 74 -3.10 -10.33 -10.01
C VAL A 74 -1.95 -11.29 -10.27
N GLU A 75 -0.85 -10.81 -10.83
CA GLU A 75 0.35 -11.62 -11.05
C GLU A 75 0.98 -12.11 -9.73
N GLU A 76 1.13 -11.22 -8.74
CA GLU A 76 1.71 -11.56 -7.44
C GLU A 76 0.88 -12.62 -6.70
N ILE A 77 -0.44 -12.55 -6.79
CA ILE A 77 -1.35 -13.56 -6.24
C ILE A 77 -1.19 -14.88 -7.01
N LYS A 78 -1.19 -14.83 -8.34
CA LYS A 78 -1.06 -16.02 -9.20
C LYS A 78 0.22 -16.80 -8.90
N TYR A 79 1.33 -16.10 -8.67
CA TYR A 79 2.63 -16.71 -8.43
C TYR A 79 3.00 -16.84 -6.94
N GLY A 80 2.16 -16.34 -6.03
CA GLY A 80 2.43 -16.34 -4.60
C GLY A 80 3.72 -15.58 -4.22
N LYS A 81 4.12 -14.58 -5.02
CA LYS A 81 5.41 -13.89 -4.86
C LYS A 81 5.30 -12.41 -5.17
N LEU A 82 5.73 -11.58 -4.22
CA LEU A 82 5.83 -10.14 -4.42
C LEU A 82 6.98 -9.78 -5.37
N MET A 83 6.69 -8.98 -6.37
CA MET A 83 7.66 -8.49 -7.35
C MET A 83 8.37 -7.25 -6.81
N GLN A 84 9.71 -7.27 -6.85
CA GLN A 84 10.54 -6.18 -6.31
C GLN A 84 10.77 -5.03 -7.31
N LYS A 85 10.41 -5.19 -8.59
CA LYS A 85 10.81 -4.25 -9.66
C LYS A 85 10.18 -2.85 -9.49
N LEU A 86 11.03 -1.84 -9.66
CA LEU A 86 10.71 -0.41 -9.67
C LEU A 86 9.86 -0.07 -10.90
N TRP A 87 8.53 -0.07 -10.74
CA TRP A 87 7.58 0.34 -11.78
C TRP A 87 7.50 1.87 -11.96
N MET A 88 8.65 2.55 -11.91
CA MET A 88 8.82 3.98 -12.21
C MET A 88 10.09 4.29 -12.99
N SER A 89 11.01 3.34 -13.19
CA SER A 89 12.21 3.56 -14.01
C SER A 89 12.07 3.10 -15.47
N THR A 90 10.95 2.48 -15.85
CA THR A 90 10.75 1.93 -17.21
C THR A 90 9.62 2.57 -18.01
N VAL A 91 8.93 3.60 -17.49
CA VAL A 91 7.93 4.35 -18.29
C VAL A 91 8.60 5.23 -19.37
N PHE A 92 9.93 5.30 -19.40
CA PHE A 92 10.69 5.84 -20.54
C PHE A 92 10.99 4.81 -21.66
N ASP A 93 10.51 3.56 -21.57
CA ASP A 93 10.96 2.49 -22.48
C ASP A 93 9.81 1.75 -23.20
N VAL A 94 8.70 2.45 -23.49
CA VAL A 94 7.68 1.93 -24.42
C VAL A 94 8.08 2.08 -25.90
N HIS A 95 9.34 2.45 -26.20
CA HIS A 95 9.85 2.49 -27.57
C HIS A 95 10.62 1.23 -28.01
N THR A 96 10.91 0.29 -27.09
CA THR A 96 11.84 -0.81 -27.39
C THR A 96 11.17 -2.18 -27.51
N TYR A 97 9.85 -2.29 -27.32
CA TYR A 97 9.12 -3.56 -27.49
C TYR A 97 8.46 -3.74 -28.87
N PHE A 98 8.59 -2.77 -29.79
CA PHE A 98 7.96 -2.83 -31.13
C PHE A 98 8.95 -2.98 -32.30
N LEU A 99 10.25 -3.14 -32.04
CA LEU A 99 11.28 -3.27 -33.10
C LEU A 99 12.07 -4.59 -33.11
N ASP A 100 11.77 -5.56 -32.24
CA ASP A 100 12.40 -6.90 -32.28
C ASP A 100 11.49 -7.99 -32.89
N VAL A 101 10.47 -7.59 -33.68
CA VAL A 101 9.70 -8.50 -34.55
C VAL A 101 9.58 -7.89 -35.95
N SER A 102 10.72 -7.76 -36.62
CA SER A 102 10.81 -7.59 -38.09
C SER A 102 12.19 -8.02 -38.58
#